data_AF-A0A083ZW50-F1
#
_entry.id   AF-A0A083ZW50-F1
#
_cell.length_a   1.000
_cell.length_b   1.000
_cell.length_c   1.000
_cell.angle_alpha   90.00
_cell.angle_beta   90.00
_cell.angle_gamma   90.00
#
_symmetry.space_group_name_H-M   'P 1'
#
loop_
_entity.id
_entity.type
_entity.pdbx_description
1 polymer ?
#
loop_
_entity_poly.entity_id
_entity_poly.type
_entity_poly.pdbx_seq_one_letter_code
_entity_poly.pdbx_strand_id
1 'polypeptide(L)'
;MLSPSSRLTPRQVVVIAPPGSRRVTALQNTLSRLNWPAARVISYAQVMQDGAALARQWEPNVILRLDSPGEDLATERLLLALGTQDQGDLSIAQLAALDLEQGRLMPTRQWYRGFGRFLHHRLPPIAHFPGQFTWQPDQVLAMFDKRVTQQRFVQAGLPVPKALAECDSYEQLRSNMVASGCRRVFIKLAHGSSASGTVALQVGRKGLLASTTVYMESVAGELRLYNSRKQRHYRDERQVAGLIDGLLRHHPLQIERWLPKMGMENQAMDLRVVVTAGKATHTLVRLGRGCMTNLHLGGERGNLDQLIARLGEERYREVLTLAERGAACFPGALYAGLDILITTSGQAVLLEANAFGDYHRQVLYRGLDTYATQLLALQEPL
;
A
#
# COMPACT_ATOMS: atom_id res chain seq x y z
N MET A 1 -15.27 14.30 -19.20
CA MET A 1 -15.61 14.88 -17.87
C MET A 1 -16.78 14.09 -17.34
N LEU A 2 -16.60 13.30 -16.27
CA LEU A 2 -17.67 12.53 -15.61
C LEU A 2 -18.69 13.51 -15.01
N SER A 3 -19.91 13.57 -15.56
CA SER A 3 -20.97 14.49 -15.08
C SER A 3 -21.79 13.81 -13.98
N PRO A 4 -22.11 14.46 -12.85
CA PRO A 4 -23.04 13.93 -11.85
C PRO A 4 -24.47 13.70 -12.36
N SER A 5 -24.78 14.07 -13.61
CA SER A 5 -26.12 14.04 -14.19
C SER A 5 -26.56 12.68 -14.73
N SER A 6 -25.66 11.68 -14.85
CA SER A 6 -26.07 10.32 -15.20
C SER A 6 -26.60 9.62 -13.95
N ARG A 7 -27.90 9.26 -13.93
CA ARG A 7 -28.45 8.40 -12.87
C ARG A 7 -27.69 7.08 -12.89
N LEU A 8 -26.97 6.82 -11.80
CA LEU A 8 -26.32 5.53 -11.56
C LEU A 8 -27.36 4.42 -11.52
N THR A 9 -27.20 3.39 -12.35
CA THR A 9 -28.12 2.24 -12.39
C THR A 9 -27.79 1.28 -11.26
N PRO A 10 -28.69 0.99 -10.31
CA PRO A 10 -28.38 0.08 -9.20
C PRO A 10 -27.93 -1.30 -9.69
N ARG A 11 -26.82 -1.81 -9.14
CA ARG A 11 -26.29 -3.15 -9.42
C ARG A 11 -25.86 -3.82 -8.12
N GLN A 12 -25.97 -5.15 -8.06
CA GLN A 12 -25.46 -5.91 -6.94
C GLN A 12 -23.92 -5.87 -6.92
N VAL A 13 -23.35 -5.50 -5.78
CA VAL A 13 -21.91 -5.58 -5.52
C VAL A 13 -21.61 -6.80 -4.66
N VAL A 14 -20.61 -7.58 -5.05
CA VAL A 14 -20.01 -8.65 -4.25
C VAL A 14 -18.61 -8.21 -3.88
N VAL A 15 -18.30 -8.16 -2.59
CA VAL A 15 -16.98 -7.72 -2.11
C VAL A 15 -16.30 -8.84 -1.33
N ILE A 16 -15.05 -9.14 -1.71
CA ILE A 16 -14.16 -10.03 -0.98
C ILE A 16 -13.29 -9.17 -0.06
N ALA A 17 -13.58 -9.22 1.24
CA ALA A 17 -12.93 -8.39 2.25
C ALA A 17 -13.17 -8.97 3.66
N PRO A 18 -12.38 -8.58 4.67
CA PRO A 18 -12.73 -8.86 6.06
C PRO A 18 -14.07 -8.20 6.42
N PRO A 19 -15.10 -8.96 6.85
CA PRO A 19 -16.46 -8.42 6.99
C PRO A 19 -16.60 -7.27 7.98
N GLY A 20 -15.82 -7.28 9.07
CA GLY A 20 -15.81 -6.23 10.09
C GLY A 20 -14.90 -5.04 9.77
N SER A 21 -14.28 -4.98 8.58
CA SER A 21 -13.35 -3.91 8.25
C SER A 21 -14.05 -2.57 8.02
N ARG A 22 -13.33 -1.48 8.31
CA ARG A 22 -13.83 -0.12 8.06
C ARG A 22 -14.14 0.15 6.59
N ARG A 23 -13.46 -0.58 5.70
CA ARG A 23 -13.61 -0.47 4.24
C ARG A 23 -14.95 -1.05 3.79
N VAL A 24 -15.37 -2.19 4.35
CA VAL A 24 -16.72 -2.76 4.12
C VAL A 24 -17.80 -1.80 4.61
N THR A 25 -17.70 -1.27 5.84
CA THR A 25 -18.66 -0.28 6.35
C THR A 25 -18.78 0.93 5.43
N ALA A 26 -17.65 1.46 4.96
CA ALA A 26 -17.64 2.61 4.06
C ALA A 26 -18.27 2.33 2.69
N LEU A 27 -18.04 1.14 2.13
CA LEU A 27 -18.70 0.70 0.89
C LEU A 27 -20.22 0.61 1.10
N GLN A 28 -20.68 -0.04 2.17
CA GLN A 28 -22.12 -0.16 2.47
C GLN A 28 -22.78 1.21 2.63
N ASN A 29 -22.14 2.15 3.34
CA ASN A 29 -22.64 3.52 3.49
C ASN A 29 -22.71 4.27 2.15
N THR A 30 -21.83 3.94 1.21
CA THR A 30 -21.87 4.51 -0.15
C THR A 30 -23.03 3.95 -0.94
N LEU A 31 -23.20 2.62 -0.94
CA LEU A 31 -24.31 1.96 -1.62
C LEU A 31 -25.68 2.44 -1.10
N SER A 32 -25.80 2.56 0.22
CA SER A 32 -26.99 3.11 0.88
C SER A 32 -27.32 4.54 0.39
N ARG A 33 -26.34 5.46 0.36
CA ARG A 33 -26.53 6.83 -0.16
C ARG A 33 -26.90 6.87 -1.65
N LEU A 34 -26.44 5.90 -2.43
CA LEU A 34 -26.77 5.78 -3.84
C LEU A 34 -28.12 5.07 -4.08
N ASN A 35 -28.80 4.58 -3.04
CA ASN A 35 -29.97 3.70 -3.12
C ASN A 35 -29.70 2.42 -3.93
N TRP A 36 -28.50 1.86 -3.79
CA TRP A 36 -28.14 0.57 -4.37
C TRP A 36 -28.36 -0.57 -3.37
N PRO A 37 -28.53 -1.82 -3.84
CA PRO A 37 -28.53 -2.99 -2.97
C PRO A 37 -27.27 -3.05 -2.11
N ALA A 38 -27.42 -3.51 -0.85
CA ALA A 38 -26.29 -3.73 0.04
C ALA A 38 -25.30 -4.72 -0.60
N ALA A 39 -24.00 -4.48 -0.42
CA ALA A 39 -22.99 -5.39 -0.92
C ALA A 39 -23.09 -6.75 -0.21
N ARG A 40 -23.03 -7.84 -0.99
CA ARG A 40 -22.83 -9.18 -0.46
C ARG A 40 -21.35 -9.31 -0.10
N VAL A 41 -21.07 -9.52 1.18
CA VAL A 41 -19.69 -9.61 1.70
C VAL A 41 -19.27 -11.07 1.79
N ILE A 42 -18.12 -11.39 1.21
CA ILE A 42 -17.48 -12.70 1.28
C ILE A 42 -16.14 -12.51 1.98
N SER A 43 -15.89 -13.28 3.04
CA SER A 43 -14.61 -13.24 3.74
C SER A 43 -13.53 -14.00 2.97
N TYR A 44 -12.27 -13.66 3.22
CA TYR A 44 -11.13 -14.44 2.75
C TYR A 44 -11.22 -15.91 3.20
N ALA A 45 -11.64 -16.16 4.44
CA ALA A 45 -11.82 -17.51 4.97
C ALA A 45 -12.87 -18.32 4.18
N GLN A 46 -14.00 -17.70 3.78
CA GLN A 46 -15.01 -18.37 2.95
C GLN A 46 -14.46 -18.78 1.59
N VAL A 47 -13.66 -17.90 0.95
CA VAL A 47 -12.99 -18.23 -0.32
C VAL A 47 -11.98 -19.36 -0.13
N MET A 48 -11.22 -19.35 0.97
CA MET A 48 -10.23 -20.39 1.27
C MET A 48 -10.88 -21.78 1.47
N GLN A 49 -12.07 -21.82 2.06
CA GLN A 49 -12.80 -23.05 2.34
C GLN A 49 -13.39 -23.66 1.06
N ASP A 50 -14.11 -22.88 0.26
CA ASP A 50 -14.75 -23.39 -0.97
C ASP A 50 -14.95 -22.28 -2.02
N GLY A 51 -13.85 -21.82 -2.60
CA GLY A 51 -13.88 -20.86 -3.72
C GLY A 51 -14.72 -21.36 -4.90
N ALA A 52 -14.64 -22.65 -5.23
CA ALA A 52 -15.38 -23.22 -6.36
C ALA A 52 -16.91 -23.15 -6.17
N ALA A 53 -17.42 -23.33 -4.95
CA ALA A 53 -18.83 -23.10 -4.67
C ALA A 53 -19.25 -21.64 -4.85
N LEU A 54 -18.39 -20.67 -4.52
CA LEU A 54 -18.69 -19.25 -4.75
C LEU A 54 -18.84 -18.93 -6.24
N ALA A 55 -18.03 -19.57 -7.10
CA ALA A 55 -18.11 -19.39 -8.55
C ALA A 55 -19.48 -19.76 -9.13
N ARG A 56 -20.12 -20.79 -8.56
CA ARG A 56 -21.46 -21.27 -8.99
C ARG A 56 -22.60 -20.33 -8.60
N GLN A 57 -22.34 -19.34 -7.75
CA GLN A 57 -23.33 -18.39 -7.25
C GLN A 57 -23.22 -17.02 -7.91
N TRP A 58 -22.40 -16.89 -8.96
CA TRP A 58 -22.21 -15.63 -9.67
C TRP A 58 -23.36 -15.37 -10.62
N GLU A 59 -24.12 -14.33 -10.34
CA GLU A 59 -25.16 -13.85 -11.23
C GLU A 59 -24.55 -12.97 -12.34
N PRO A 60 -25.15 -12.93 -13.54
CA PRO A 60 -24.79 -11.95 -14.56
C PRO A 60 -24.96 -10.52 -14.03
N ASN A 61 -24.19 -9.57 -14.58
CA ASN A 61 -24.26 -8.14 -14.23
C ASN A 61 -23.88 -7.75 -12.79
N VAL A 62 -23.31 -8.65 -11.98
CA VAL A 62 -22.75 -8.27 -10.67
C VAL A 62 -21.40 -7.55 -10.80
N ILE A 63 -21.05 -6.73 -9.80
CA ILE A 63 -19.73 -6.13 -9.68
C ILE A 63 -18.94 -6.90 -8.62
N LEU A 64 -17.83 -7.52 -9.02
CA LEU A 64 -16.91 -8.19 -8.10
C LEU A 64 -15.77 -7.25 -7.70
N ARG A 65 -15.69 -6.97 -6.41
CA ARG A 65 -14.62 -6.20 -5.79
C ARG A 65 -13.76 -7.09 -4.90
N LEU A 66 -12.46 -6.86 -4.94
CA LEU A 66 -11.53 -7.30 -3.91
C LEU A 66 -11.07 -6.07 -3.13
N ASP A 67 -11.05 -6.18 -1.80
CA ASP A 67 -10.53 -5.14 -0.92
C ASP A 67 -9.38 -5.66 -0.06
N SER A 68 -8.75 -4.77 0.71
CA SER A 68 -7.57 -5.13 1.51
C SER A 68 -7.86 -6.29 2.49
N PRO A 69 -6.97 -7.30 2.58
CA PRO A 69 -7.06 -8.35 3.60
C PRO A 69 -6.75 -7.88 5.02
N GLY A 70 -6.24 -6.65 5.19
CA GLY A 70 -5.86 -6.11 6.49
C GLY A 70 -7.03 -5.78 7.41
N GLU A 71 -6.73 -5.44 8.67
CA GLU A 71 -7.68 -5.25 9.79
C GLU A 71 -8.28 -6.56 10.36
N ASP A 72 -7.88 -7.73 9.85
CA ASP A 72 -8.29 -9.03 10.37
C ASP A 72 -7.12 -10.02 10.49
N LEU A 73 -6.65 -10.23 11.72
CA LEU A 73 -5.52 -11.12 12.01
C LEU A 73 -5.80 -12.59 11.63
N ALA A 74 -7.06 -13.02 11.61
CA ALA A 74 -7.39 -14.38 11.16
C ALA A 74 -7.09 -14.54 9.67
N THR A 75 -7.48 -13.57 8.85
CA THR A 75 -7.10 -13.50 7.43
C THR A 75 -5.58 -13.45 7.25
N GLU A 76 -4.87 -12.63 8.03
CA GLU A 76 -3.40 -12.54 7.96
C GLU A 76 -2.74 -13.91 8.23
N ARG A 77 -3.20 -14.64 9.26
CA ARG A 77 -2.69 -15.99 9.59
C ARG A 77 -3.02 -17.01 8.51
N LEU A 78 -4.20 -16.96 7.90
CA LEU A 78 -4.58 -17.84 6.79
C LEU A 78 -3.67 -17.63 5.57
N LEU A 79 -3.38 -16.37 5.23
CA LEU A 79 -2.49 -16.03 4.12
C LEU A 79 -1.06 -16.50 4.41
N LEU A 80 -0.56 -16.28 5.62
CA LEU A 80 0.75 -16.81 6.05
C LEU A 80 0.85 -18.33 5.89
N ALA A 81 -0.15 -19.06 6.40
CA ALA A 81 -0.20 -20.51 6.31
C ALA A 81 -0.19 -20.96 4.83
N LEU A 82 -0.99 -20.32 3.97
CA LEU A 82 -1.04 -20.63 2.54
C LEU A 82 0.29 -20.33 1.82
N GLY A 83 1.09 -19.39 2.32
CA GLY A 83 2.39 -19.02 1.75
C GLY A 83 3.57 -19.91 2.13
N THR A 84 3.36 -20.90 2.98
CA THR A 84 4.41 -21.81 3.46
C THR A 84 4.96 -22.66 2.31
N GLN A 85 6.28 -22.71 2.16
CA GLN A 85 6.95 -23.61 1.21
C GLN A 85 8.01 -24.48 1.90
N ASP A 86 9.10 -23.90 2.39
CA ASP A 86 10.31 -24.64 2.80
C ASP A 86 11.22 -23.83 3.75
N GLN A 87 12.50 -24.23 3.88
CA GLN A 87 13.51 -23.72 4.81
C GLN A 87 13.59 -22.17 4.88
N GLY A 88 13.50 -21.65 6.10
CA GLY A 88 13.59 -20.22 6.40
C GLY A 88 12.23 -19.52 6.57
N ASP A 89 11.13 -20.17 6.20
CA ASP A 89 9.78 -19.74 6.55
C ASP A 89 9.42 -20.16 7.97
N LEU A 90 8.44 -19.47 8.57
CA LEU A 90 7.87 -19.91 9.83
C LEU A 90 6.88 -21.05 9.55
N SER A 91 7.05 -22.16 10.28
CA SER A 91 6.09 -23.27 10.29
C SER A 91 4.72 -22.83 10.82
N ILE A 92 3.68 -23.62 10.55
CA ILE A 92 2.32 -23.35 11.04
C ILE A 92 2.28 -23.18 12.58
N ALA A 93 3.04 -23.99 13.32
CA ALA A 93 3.13 -23.88 14.78
C ALA A 93 3.79 -22.55 15.22
N GLN A 94 4.86 -22.13 14.56
CA GLN A 94 5.52 -20.85 14.83
C GLN A 94 4.63 -19.67 14.45
N LEU A 95 3.91 -19.77 13.33
CA LEU A 95 2.93 -18.75 12.91
C LEU A 95 1.82 -18.61 13.94
N ALA A 96 1.29 -19.71 14.49
CA ALA A 96 0.27 -19.68 15.54
C ALA A 96 0.78 -18.98 16.80
N ALA A 97 2.06 -19.13 17.13
CA ALA A 97 2.72 -18.50 18.27
C ALA A 97 3.20 -17.05 18.02
N LEU A 98 3.00 -16.48 16.81
CA LEU A 98 3.36 -15.08 16.56
C LEU A 98 2.44 -14.12 17.32
N ASP A 99 3.04 -13.20 18.06
CA ASP A 99 2.38 -12.12 18.81
C ASP A 99 1.87 -10.99 17.88
N LEU A 100 1.13 -11.30 16.82
CA LEU A 100 0.63 -10.31 15.85
C LEU A 100 -0.28 -9.27 16.51
N GLU A 101 -1.03 -9.69 17.54
CA GLU A 101 -1.91 -8.87 18.37
C GLU A 101 -1.12 -7.76 19.09
N GLN A 102 0.15 -8.03 19.43
CA GLN A 102 1.07 -7.07 20.06
C GLN A 102 1.87 -6.26 19.03
N GLY A 103 1.58 -6.44 17.73
CA GLY A 103 2.23 -5.73 16.64
C GLY A 103 3.56 -6.34 16.21
N ARG A 104 3.80 -7.63 16.49
CA ARG A 104 4.97 -8.35 15.93
C ARG A 104 4.97 -8.22 14.41
N LEU A 105 6.12 -7.91 13.82
CA LEU A 105 6.24 -7.84 12.37
C LEU A 105 5.98 -9.22 11.75
N MET A 106 4.96 -9.27 10.91
CA MET A 106 4.55 -10.47 10.17
C MET A 106 5.53 -10.76 9.03
N PRO A 107 5.99 -12.02 8.80
CA PRO A 107 6.98 -12.34 7.77
C PRO A 107 6.41 -12.08 6.36
N THR A 108 6.72 -10.92 5.80
CA THR A 108 6.02 -10.41 4.61
C THR A 108 6.34 -11.21 3.35
N ARG A 109 7.51 -11.87 3.25
CA ARG A 109 7.83 -12.80 2.14
C ARG A 109 6.82 -13.96 2.05
N GLN A 110 6.59 -14.59 3.20
CA GLN A 110 5.67 -15.73 3.32
C GLN A 110 4.24 -15.26 3.08
N TRP A 111 3.85 -14.15 3.69
CA TRP A 111 2.54 -13.55 3.49
C TRP A 111 2.25 -13.23 2.01
N TYR A 112 3.18 -12.57 1.32
CA TYR A 112 3.00 -12.17 -0.09
C TYR A 112 2.83 -13.38 -1.01
N ARG A 113 3.60 -14.45 -0.81
CA ARG A 113 3.40 -15.71 -1.53
C ARG A 113 2.03 -16.32 -1.26
N GLY A 114 1.59 -16.29 -0.01
CA GLY A 114 0.26 -16.74 0.38
C GLY A 114 -0.85 -15.94 -0.29
N PHE A 115 -0.72 -14.62 -0.33
CA PHE A 115 -1.65 -13.75 -1.04
C PHE A 115 -1.62 -14.00 -2.55
N GLY A 116 -0.45 -14.22 -3.16
CA GLY A 116 -0.35 -14.62 -4.56
C GLY A 116 -1.06 -15.94 -4.85
N ARG A 117 -0.89 -16.96 -4.00
CA ARG A 117 -1.59 -18.24 -4.12
C ARG A 117 -3.09 -18.09 -3.92
N PHE A 118 -3.52 -17.22 -3.01
CA PHE A 118 -4.93 -16.92 -2.83
C PHE A 118 -5.54 -16.37 -4.11
N LEU A 119 -4.91 -15.35 -4.71
CA LEU A 119 -5.42 -14.70 -5.90
C LEU A 119 -5.47 -15.63 -7.12
N HIS A 120 -4.49 -16.53 -7.26
CA HIS A 120 -4.37 -17.39 -8.45
C HIS A 120 -5.00 -18.78 -8.32
N HIS A 121 -5.14 -19.31 -7.10
CA HIS A 121 -5.52 -20.71 -6.90
C HIS A 121 -6.71 -20.91 -5.95
N ARG A 122 -7.13 -19.89 -5.20
CA ARG A 122 -8.28 -19.98 -4.28
C ARG A 122 -9.45 -19.13 -4.76
N LEU A 123 -9.16 -17.94 -5.27
CA LEU A 123 -10.18 -17.17 -5.97
C LEU A 123 -10.60 -17.90 -7.25
N PRO A 124 -11.92 -18.03 -7.48
CA PRO A 124 -12.41 -18.47 -8.76
C PRO A 124 -11.83 -17.67 -9.93
N PRO A 125 -11.53 -18.31 -11.07
CA PRO A 125 -10.99 -17.62 -12.23
C PRO A 125 -11.91 -16.48 -12.69
N ILE A 126 -11.41 -15.25 -12.58
CA ILE A 126 -12.18 -14.06 -12.99
C ILE A 126 -12.33 -13.93 -14.51
N ALA A 127 -11.51 -14.65 -15.29
CA ALA A 127 -11.60 -14.67 -16.75
C ALA A 127 -12.96 -15.18 -17.27
N HIS A 128 -13.64 -16.03 -16.49
CA HIS A 128 -14.98 -16.54 -16.81
C HIS A 128 -16.07 -15.89 -15.97
N PHE A 129 -15.75 -14.81 -15.25
CA PHE A 129 -16.73 -14.11 -14.42
C PHE A 129 -17.77 -13.40 -15.31
N PRO A 130 -19.07 -13.68 -15.15
CA PRO A 130 -20.12 -13.14 -16.03
C PRO A 130 -20.47 -11.67 -15.75
N GLY A 131 -19.72 -11.00 -14.87
CA GLY A 131 -19.92 -9.62 -14.46
C GLY A 131 -18.69 -8.75 -14.70
N GLN A 132 -18.65 -7.60 -14.03
CA GLN A 132 -17.49 -6.69 -14.07
C GLN A 132 -16.65 -6.84 -12.80
N PHE A 133 -15.34 -6.77 -12.93
CA PHE A 133 -14.42 -6.75 -11.78
C PHE A 133 -13.53 -5.50 -11.83
N THR A 134 -13.03 -5.08 -10.67
CA THR A 134 -12.30 -3.81 -10.53
C THR A 134 -10.78 -3.95 -10.46
N TRP A 135 -10.26 -5.17 -10.54
CA TRP A 135 -8.88 -5.51 -10.22
C TRP A 135 -8.41 -6.72 -11.04
N GLN A 136 -7.09 -6.86 -11.18
CA GLN A 136 -6.46 -7.99 -11.84
C GLN A 136 -5.40 -8.60 -10.91
N PRO A 137 -5.33 -9.94 -10.74
CA PRO A 137 -4.42 -10.60 -9.80
C PRO A 137 -2.98 -10.08 -9.86
N ASP A 138 -2.38 -10.09 -11.06
CA ASP A 138 -0.98 -9.68 -11.26
C ASP A 138 -0.74 -8.20 -11.01
N GLN A 139 -1.75 -7.36 -11.26
CA GLN A 139 -1.65 -5.93 -11.01
C GLN A 139 -1.74 -5.63 -9.52
N VAL A 140 -2.63 -6.32 -8.81
CA VAL A 140 -2.72 -6.26 -7.35
C VAL A 140 -1.38 -6.68 -6.74
N LEU A 141 -0.81 -7.82 -7.17
CA LEU A 141 0.49 -8.29 -6.66
C LEU A 141 1.63 -7.33 -6.98
N ALA A 142 1.69 -6.80 -8.20
CA ALA A 142 2.70 -5.81 -8.58
C ALA A 142 2.64 -4.54 -7.71
N MET A 143 1.43 -4.07 -7.38
CA MET A 143 1.24 -2.93 -6.46
C MET A 143 1.60 -3.27 -5.01
N PHE A 144 1.56 -4.54 -4.60
CA PHE A 144 1.99 -4.97 -3.28
C PHE A 144 3.52 -5.07 -3.14
N ASP A 145 4.25 -5.37 -4.21
CA ASP A 145 5.72 -5.38 -4.20
C ASP A 145 6.29 -4.04 -4.66
N LYS A 146 6.81 -3.25 -3.71
CA LYS A 146 7.40 -1.93 -3.99
C LYS A 146 8.54 -1.97 -5.00
N ARG A 147 9.28 -3.07 -5.08
CA ARG A 147 10.39 -3.25 -6.03
C ARG A 147 9.86 -3.38 -7.45
N VAL A 148 8.85 -4.23 -7.63
CA VAL A 148 8.16 -4.40 -8.92
C VAL A 148 7.48 -3.11 -9.34
N THR A 149 6.77 -2.45 -8.42
CA THR A 149 6.14 -1.14 -8.66
C THR A 149 7.17 -0.11 -9.13
N GLN A 150 8.28 0.06 -8.40
CA GLN A 150 9.30 1.02 -8.76
C GLN A 150 9.97 0.67 -10.10
N GLN A 151 10.24 -0.61 -10.36
CA GLN A 151 10.78 -1.06 -11.64
C GLN A 151 9.87 -0.69 -12.82
N ARG A 152 8.55 -0.87 -12.68
CA ARG A 152 7.58 -0.48 -13.71
C ARG A 152 7.56 1.03 -13.94
N PHE A 153 7.63 1.83 -12.87
CA PHE A 153 7.74 3.28 -12.99
C PHE A 153 9.02 3.71 -13.72
N VAL A 154 10.17 3.08 -13.41
CA VAL A 154 11.44 3.31 -14.12
C VAL A 154 11.31 2.96 -15.60
N GLN A 155 10.75 1.80 -15.93
CA GLN A 155 10.53 1.37 -17.31
C GLN A 155 9.62 2.34 -18.10
N ALA A 156 8.65 2.95 -17.42
CA ALA A 156 7.78 3.97 -18.00
C ALA A 156 8.40 5.40 -18.03
N GLY A 157 9.67 5.54 -17.64
CA GLY A 157 10.38 6.81 -17.62
C GLY A 157 9.81 7.81 -16.59
N LEU A 158 9.21 7.32 -15.50
CA LEU A 158 8.61 8.15 -14.47
C LEU A 158 9.62 8.51 -13.37
N PRO A 159 9.54 9.73 -12.80
CA PRO A 159 10.42 10.14 -11.73
C PRO A 159 10.14 9.35 -10.45
N VAL A 160 11.16 8.65 -9.97
CA VAL A 160 11.15 7.88 -8.71
C VAL A 160 12.45 8.14 -7.93
N PRO A 161 12.49 7.86 -6.61
CA PRO A 161 13.74 7.81 -5.87
C PRO A 161 14.73 6.82 -6.50
N LYS A 162 16.02 7.17 -6.51
CA LYS A 162 17.07 6.26 -6.98
C LYS A 162 17.12 5.03 -6.07
N ALA A 163 16.85 3.84 -6.63
CA ALA A 163 17.03 2.57 -5.95
C ALA A 163 18.51 2.30 -5.64
N LEU A 164 18.78 1.60 -4.54
CA LEU A 164 20.06 0.96 -4.29
C LEU A 164 19.94 -0.54 -4.60
N ALA A 165 21.07 -1.18 -4.84
CA ALA A 165 21.13 -2.63 -5.03
C ALA A 165 20.58 -3.36 -3.79
N GLU A 166 19.95 -4.50 -4.02
CA GLU A 166 19.52 -5.41 -2.96
C GLU A 166 20.73 -5.85 -2.11
N CYS A 167 20.45 -6.25 -0.87
CA CYS A 167 21.45 -6.68 0.09
C CYS A 167 20.90 -7.77 0.99
N ASP A 168 21.78 -8.64 1.44
CA ASP A 168 21.45 -9.75 2.36
C ASP A 168 21.99 -9.53 3.77
N SER A 169 22.72 -8.42 3.99
CA SER A 169 23.19 -7.99 5.30
C SER A 169 23.32 -6.47 5.41
N TYR A 170 23.37 -5.97 6.65
CA TYR A 170 23.71 -4.59 6.96
C TYR A 170 25.08 -4.18 6.37
N GLU A 171 26.07 -5.05 6.43
CA GLU A 171 27.40 -4.78 5.87
C GLU A 171 27.35 -4.53 4.36
N GLN A 172 26.60 -5.37 3.64
CA GLN A 172 26.40 -5.21 2.20
C GLN A 172 25.60 -3.94 1.89
N LEU A 173 24.56 -3.62 2.68
CA LEU A 173 23.85 -2.34 2.58
C LEU A 173 24.82 -1.15 2.73
N ARG A 174 25.70 -1.17 3.73
CA ARG A 174 26.68 -0.10 3.95
C ARG A 174 27.66 0.03 2.79
N SER A 175 28.11 -1.09 2.24
CA SER A 175 28.95 -1.12 1.04
C SER A 175 28.23 -0.53 -0.18
N ASN A 176 26.96 -0.90 -0.41
CA ASN A 176 26.13 -0.35 -1.48
C ASN A 176 25.91 1.17 -1.32
N MET A 177 25.73 1.65 -0.08
CA MET A 177 25.63 3.09 0.22
C MET A 177 26.93 3.84 -0.11
N VAL A 178 28.10 3.27 0.21
CA VAL A 178 29.40 3.86 -0.11
C VAL A 178 29.63 3.91 -1.62
N ALA A 179 29.45 2.77 -2.31
CA ALA A 179 29.64 2.65 -3.75
C ALA A 179 28.72 3.61 -4.55
N SER A 180 27.50 3.83 -4.08
CA SER A 180 26.54 4.75 -4.72
C SER A 180 26.68 6.21 -4.30
N GLY A 181 27.57 6.53 -3.34
CA GLY A 181 27.68 7.85 -2.71
C GLY A 181 26.44 8.27 -1.92
N CYS A 182 25.53 7.34 -1.63
CA CYS A 182 24.24 7.63 -1.01
C CYS A 182 24.31 7.56 0.51
N ARG A 183 24.38 8.73 1.16
CA ARG A 183 24.49 8.83 2.63
C ARG A 183 23.16 8.73 3.38
N ARG A 184 22.03 8.81 2.68
CA ARG A 184 20.68 8.83 3.26
C ARG A 184 19.77 7.93 2.43
N VAL A 185 19.25 6.88 3.06
CA VAL A 185 18.38 5.90 2.42
C VAL A 185 17.11 5.68 3.21
N PHE A 186 16.02 5.42 2.50
CA PHE A 186 14.82 4.81 3.04
C PHE A 186 14.84 3.33 2.73
N ILE A 187 14.57 2.53 3.76
CA ILE A 187 14.48 1.08 3.71
C ILE A 187 13.04 0.74 4.08
N LYS A 188 12.35 0.01 3.22
CA LYS A 188 10.96 -0.38 3.38
C LYS A 188 10.86 -1.88 3.19
N LEU A 189 9.98 -2.55 3.92
CA LEU A 189 9.61 -3.92 3.57
C LEU A 189 8.94 -3.89 2.19
N ALA A 190 9.41 -4.70 1.25
CA ALA A 190 8.90 -4.74 -0.12
C ALA A 190 7.38 -4.89 -0.14
N HIS A 191 6.86 -5.82 0.67
CA HIS A 191 5.43 -6.14 0.80
C HIS A 191 4.77 -5.57 2.07
N GLY A 192 5.43 -4.65 2.78
CA GLY A 192 4.86 -4.01 3.97
C GLY A 192 3.83 -2.93 3.66
N SER A 193 3.04 -2.53 4.65
CA SER A 193 2.10 -1.40 4.54
C SER A 193 2.17 -0.52 5.79
N SER A 194 1.51 0.65 5.76
CA SER A 194 1.34 1.53 6.94
C SER A 194 2.66 1.93 7.64
N ALA A 195 3.75 2.11 6.88
CA ALA A 195 5.10 2.38 7.38
C ALA A 195 5.63 1.33 8.40
N SER A 196 5.06 0.13 8.40
CA SER A 196 5.55 -1.00 9.20
C SER A 196 6.94 -1.42 8.70
N GLY A 197 7.89 -1.62 9.60
CA GLY A 197 9.26 -2.05 9.24
C GLY A 197 10.07 -1.02 8.45
N THR A 198 9.65 0.25 8.43
CA THR A 198 10.35 1.30 7.66
C THR A 198 11.52 1.87 8.47
N VAL A 199 12.67 2.07 7.82
CA VAL A 199 13.87 2.67 8.42
C VAL A 199 14.39 3.79 7.51
N ALA A 200 14.48 5.01 8.05
CA ALA A 200 15.23 6.10 7.44
C ALA A 200 16.65 6.10 8.02
N LEU A 201 17.62 5.66 7.24
CA LEU A 201 19.02 5.55 7.65
C LEU A 201 19.82 6.72 7.08
N GLN A 202 20.54 7.41 7.94
CA GLN A 202 21.49 8.45 7.58
C GLN A 202 22.86 8.15 8.18
N VAL A 203 23.90 8.27 7.34
CA VAL A 203 25.29 8.12 7.77
C VAL A 203 26.10 9.38 7.44
N GLY A 204 26.49 10.12 8.46
CA GLY A 204 27.20 11.39 8.38
C GLY A 204 28.62 11.30 8.92
N ARG A 205 29.35 12.44 8.90
CA ARG A 205 30.62 12.57 9.65
C ARG A 205 30.39 12.49 11.16
N LYS A 206 29.22 12.93 11.62
CA LYS A 206 28.78 12.94 13.03
C LYS A 206 28.22 11.58 13.50
N GLY A 207 28.48 10.50 12.75
CA GLY A 207 27.96 9.17 13.04
C GLY A 207 26.69 8.81 12.27
N LEU A 208 25.98 7.81 12.79
CA LEU A 208 24.84 7.15 12.18
C LEU A 208 23.54 7.48 12.92
N LEU A 209 22.43 7.56 12.18
CA LEU A 209 21.09 7.67 12.74
C LEU A 209 20.12 6.86 11.89
N ALA A 210 19.49 5.86 12.51
CA ALA A 210 18.32 5.17 11.97
C ALA A 210 17.07 5.68 12.67
N SER A 211 16.11 6.20 11.91
CA SER A 211 14.78 6.57 12.41
C SER A 211 13.74 5.59 11.89
N THR A 212 13.02 4.91 12.77
CA THR A 212 12.17 3.78 12.42
C THR A 212 10.91 3.70 13.27
N THR A 213 9.93 2.93 12.84
CA THR A 213 8.77 2.52 13.64
C THR A 213 9.01 1.21 14.40
N VAL A 214 10.13 0.54 14.12
CA VAL A 214 10.45 -0.77 14.68
C VAL A 214 11.00 -0.65 16.09
N TYR A 215 10.38 -1.39 17.00
CA TYR A 215 10.90 -1.69 18.33
C TYR A 215 11.56 -3.07 18.29
N MET A 216 12.76 -3.16 18.85
CA MET A 216 13.52 -4.39 19.00
C MET A 216 13.46 -4.89 20.43
N GLU A 217 13.18 -6.17 20.60
CA GLU A 217 13.15 -6.83 21.90
C GLU A 217 13.84 -8.19 21.82
N SER A 218 14.68 -8.51 22.80
CA SER A 218 15.32 -9.82 22.89
C SER A 218 14.58 -10.69 23.88
N VAL A 219 13.95 -11.77 23.41
CA VAL A 219 13.22 -12.72 24.27
C VAL A 219 13.82 -14.11 24.08
N ALA A 220 14.31 -14.72 25.17
CA ALA A 220 14.96 -16.04 25.13
C ALA A 220 16.06 -16.19 24.06
N GLY A 221 16.83 -15.12 23.82
CA GLY A 221 17.90 -15.10 22.81
C GLY A 221 17.44 -14.84 21.37
N GLU A 222 16.13 -14.72 21.12
CA GLU A 222 15.57 -14.35 19.82
C GLU A 222 15.37 -12.82 19.74
N LEU A 223 15.88 -12.20 18.67
CA LEU A 223 15.55 -10.82 18.34
C LEU A 223 14.15 -10.74 17.72
N ARG A 224 13.26 -10.03 18.39
CA ARG A 224 11.88 -9.80 18.02
C ARG A 224 11.67 -8.36 17.56
N LEU A 225 10.98 -8.20 16.43
CA LEU A 225 10.71 -6.90 15.83
C LEU A 225 9.23 -6.59 15.87
N TYR A 226 8.85 -5.45 16.44
CA TYR A 226 7.47 -5.00 16.59
C TYR A 226 7.26 -3.66 15.90
N ASN A 227 6.09 -3.45 15.28
CA ASN A 227 5.66 -2.13 14.85
C ASN A 227 5.13 -1.35 16.07
N SER A 228 5.94 -0.44 16.59
CA SER A 228 5.58 0.35 17.77
C SER A 228 4.57 1.46 17.49
N ARG A 229 4.25 1.73 16.21
CA ARG A 229 3.44 2.86 15.72
C ARG A 229 3.95 4.25 16.14
N LYS A 230 5.11 4.31 16.81
CA LYS A 230 5.80 5.51 17.26
C LYS A 230 7.17 5.57 16.61
N GLN A 231 7.65 6.78 16.34
CA GLN A 231 8.99 6.94 15.82
C GLN A 231 10.03 6.66 16.91
N ARG A 232 11.07 5.91 16.55
CA ARG A 232 12.22 5.54 17.37
C ARG A 232 13.50 5.90 16.65
N HIS A 233 14.56 6.10 17.42
CA HIS A 233 15.88 6.48 16.91
C HIS A 233 16.95 5.55 17.47
N TYR A 234 17.74 4.95 16.58
CA TYR A 234 18.91 4.16 16.91
C TYR A 234 20.17 4.86 16.38
N ARG A 235 21.16 5.04 17.25
CA ARG A 235 22.44 5.72 16.94
C ARG A 235 23.64 4.79 17.07
N ASP A 236 23.49 3.67 17.78
CA ASP A 236 24.49 2.62 17.86
C ASP A 236 24.44 1.78 16.57
N GLU A 237 25.58 1.68 15.90
CA GLU A 237 25.74 0.92 14.66
C GLU A 237 25.45 -0.58 14.87
N ARG A 238 25.77 -1.15 16.03
CA ARG A 238 25.46 -2.57 16.33
C ARG A 238 23.96 -2.83 16.41
N GLN A 239 23.23 -1.92 17.06
CA GLN A 239 21.76 -1.97 17.11
C GLN A 239 21.15 -1.82 15.71
N VAL A 240 21.71 -0.94 14.88
CA VAL A 240 21.21 -0.73 13.52
C VAL A 240 21.52 -1.93 12.63
N ALA A 241 22.69 -2.57 12.78
CA ALA A 241 22.99 -3.82 12.11
C ALA A 241 21.97 -4.91 12.48
N GLY A 242 21.75 -5.13 13.78
CA GLY A 242 20.75 -6.11 14.26
C GLY A 242 19.33 -5.82 13.77
N LEU A 243 18.94 -4.54 13.69
CA LEU A 243 17.65 -4.13 13.11
C LEU A 243 17.55 -4.55 11.64
N ILE A 244 18.54 -4.19 10.82
CA ILE A 244 18.50 -4.44 9.38
C ILE A 244 18.59 -5.94 9.08
N ASP A 245 19.50 -6.66 9.73
CA ASP A 245 19.66 -8.11 9.57
C ASP A 245 18.42 -8.87 10.07
N GLY A 246 17.81 -8.40 11.17
CA GLY A 246 16.55 -8.93 11.67
C GLY A 246 15.39 -8.76 10.68
N LEU A 247 15.33 -7.63 9.98
CA LEU A 247 14.34 -7.42 8.91
C LEU A 247 14.61 -8.34 7.71
N LEU A 248 15.87 -8.46 7.27
CA LEU A 248 16.23 -9.27 6.10
C LEU A 248 15.86 -10.76 6.24
N ARG A 249 15.79 -11.28 7.46
CA ARG A 249 15.42 -12.69 7.73
C ARG A 249 14.11 -13.12 7.09
N HIS A 250 13.08 -12.27 7.14
CA HIS A 250 11.72 -12.61 6.69
C HIS A 250 11.12 -11.62 5.69
N HIS A 251 11.86 -10.55 5.36
CA HIS A 251 11.36 -9.44 4.58
C HIS A 251 12.34 -9.09 3.46
N PRO A 252 11.93 -9.21 2.18
CA PRO A 252 12.62 -8.56 1.10
C PRO A 252 12.52 -7.05 1.31
N LEU A 253 13.59 -6.32 1.04
CA LEU A 253 13.65 -4.88 1.28
C LEU A 253 13.65 -4.10 -0.02
N GLN A 254 12.89 -3.01 -0.05
CA GLN A 254 13.04 -1.92 -1.01
C GLN A 254 13.95 -0.87 -0.38
N ILE A 255 15.07 -0.54 -1.04
CA ILE A 255 16.06 0.41 -0.55
C ILE A 255 16.23 1.51 -1.58
N GLU A 256 16.02 2.75 -1.18
CA GLU A 256 16.03 3.88 -2.09
C GLU A 256 16.61 5.13 -1.43
N ARG A 257 17.02 6.10 -2.26
CA ARG A 257 17.51 7.38 -1.77
C ARG A 257 16.43 8.11 -0.97
N TRP A 258 16.79 8.56 0.23
CA TRP A 258 15.93 9.43 1.01
C TRP A 258 15.94 10.85 0.44
N LEU A 259 14.84 11.21 -0.23
CA LEU A 259 14.63 12.53 -0.81
C LEU A 259 14.13 13.58 0.20
N PRO A 260 14.54 14.85 0.08
CA PRO A 260 14.05 15.92 0.94
C PRO A 260 12.62 16.29 0.55
N LYS A 261 11.66 16.10 1.47
CA LYS A 261 10.24 16.42 1.26
C LYS A 261 10.03 17.94 1.36
N MET A 262 9.25 18.51 0.44
CA MET A 262 8.62 19.80 0.66
C MET A 262 7.80 19.73 1.96
N GLY A 263 7.92 20.74 2.79
CA GLY A 263 7.14 20.84 4.03
C GLY A 263 5.95 21.78 3.88
N MET A 264 4.91 21.57 4.67
CA MET A 264 3.74 22.42 4.81
C MET A 264 3.42 22.53 6.30
N GLU A 265 3.09 23.73 6.80
CA GLU A 265 2.80 23.96 8.23
C GLU A 265 3.93 23.45 9.16
N ASN A 266 5.20 23.63 8.77
CA ASN A 266 6.39 23.12 9.46
C ASN A 266 6.46 21.60 9.61
N GLN A 267 5.64 20.86 8.87
CA GLN A 267 5.63 19.39 8.82
C GLN A 267 6.10 18.90 7.45
N ALA A 268 6.65 17.69 7.38
CA ALA A 268 6.95 17.07 6.10
C ALA A 268 5.64 16.67 5.42
N MET A 269 5.59 16.78 4.09
CA MET A 269 4.38 16.53 3.32
C MET A 269 4.62 15.49 2.22
N ASP A 270 3.62 14.64 2.00
CA ASP A 270 3.44 13.92 0.75
C ASP A 270 1.95 13.88 0.35
N LEU A 271 1.67 13.35 -0.83
CA LEU A 271 0.32 13.28 -1.40
C LEU A 271 -0.07 11.82 -1.59
N ARG A 272 -1.32 11.50 -1.29
CA ARG A 272 -1.99 10.30 -1.81
C ARG A 272 -2.96 10.74 -2.89
N VAL A 273 -2.73 10.33 -4.13
CA VAL A 273 -3.62 10.61 -5.26
C VAL A 273 -4.29 9.31 -5.70
N VAL A 274 -5.62 9.28 -5.67
CA VAL A 274 -6.41 8.15 -6.18
C VAL A 274 -6.72 8.41 -7.65
N VAL A 275 -6.24 7.50 -8.49
CA VAL A 275 -6.60 7.44 -9.91
C VAL A 275 -7.70 6.40 -10.08
N THR A 276 -8.79 6.77 -10.76
CA THR A 276 -9.92 5.90 -11.09
C THR A 276 -10.20 6.02 -12.58
N ALA A 277 -10.28 4.89 -13.29
CA ALA A 277 -10.43 4.82 -14.74
C ALA A 277 -9.46 5.75 -15.50
N GLY A 278 -8.19 5.72 -15.10
CA GLY A 278 -7.12 6.51 -15.73
C GLY A 278 -7.16 8.02 -15.44
N LYS A 279 -8.05 8.49 -14.56
CA LYS A 279 -8.14 9.91 -14.16
C LYS A 279 -7.84 10.11 -12.69
N ALA A 280 -7.02 11.12 -12.38
CA ALA A 280 -6.81 11.53 -11.00
C ALA A 280 -8.12 12.14 -10.45
N THR A 281 -8.61 11.58 -9.34
CA THR A 281 -9.93 11.94 -8.79
C THR A 281 -9.78 12.53 -7.39
N HIS A 282 -9.16 11.82 -6.46
CA HIS A 282 -9.05 12.29 -5.07
C HIS A 282 -7.60 12.58 -4.76
N THR A 283 -7.32 13.75 -4.19
CA THR A 283 -5.99 14.09 -3.67
C THR A 283 -6.09 14.34 -2.18
N LEU A 284 -5.22 13.68 -1.42
CA LEU A 284 -5.09 13.85 0.01
C LEU A 284 -3.67 14.33 0.32
N VAL A 285 -3.56 15.50 0.95
CA VAL A 285 -2.30 16.00 1.51
C VAL A 285 -2.09 15.35 2.87
N ARG A 286 -0.97 14.64 3.06
CA ARG A 286 -0.62 14.01 4.35
C ARG A 286 0.58 14.73 4.94
N LEU A 287 0.40 15.20 6.17
CA LEU A 287 1.42 15.86 6.96
C LEU A 287 1.95 14.89 8.02
N GLY A 288 3.26 14.95 8.28
CA GLY A 288 3.87 14.15 9.33
C GLY A 288 5.05 14.85 9.98
N ARG A 289 5.23 14.55 11.26
CA ARG A 289 6.40 14.96 12.03
C ARG A 289 7.57 14.05 11.65
N GLY A 290 8.66 14.66 11.15
CA GLY A 290 9.86 13.92 10.76
C GLY A 290 9.82 13.39 9.32
N CYS A 291 10.41 12.21 9.09
CA CYS A 291 10.66 11.71 7.73
C CYS A 291 9.52 10.83 7.19
N MET A 292 8.69 10.25 8.06
CA MET A 292 7.57 9.36 7.71
C MET A 292 6.25 10.12 7.89
N THR A 293 5.41 10.12 6.85
CA THR A 293 4.22 11.00 6.71
C THR A 293 2.90 10.21 6.71
N ASN A 294 2.96 8.89 6.89
CA ASN A 294 1.78 8.03 6.87
C ASN A 294 0.81 8.38 8.01
N LEU A 295 -0.48 8.57 7.68
CA LEU A 295 -1.53 8.93 8.65
C LEU A 295 -1.65 7.93 9.82
N HIS A 296 -1.29 6.67 9.62
CA HIS A 296 -1.29 5.64 10.65
C HIS A 296 -0.28 5.90 11.79
N LEU A 297 0.64 6.85 11.62
CA LEU A 297 1.60 7.30 12.63
C LEU A 297 1.14 8.58 13.35
N GLY A 298 -0.15 8.92 13.27
CA GLY A 298 -0.70 10.18 13.81
C GLY A 298 -0.46 11.37 12.90
N GLY A 299 -0.25 11.13 11.60
CA GLY A 299 -0.16 12.20 10.60
C GLY A 299 -1.47 12.97 10.46
N GLU A 300 -1.36 14.23 10.08
CA GLU A 300 -2.48 15.16 9.91
C GLU A 300 -2.82 15.33 8.43
N ARG A 301 -4.01 15.88 8.15
CA ARG A 301 -4.41 16.21 6.79
C ARG A 301 -4.07 17.66 6.51
N GLY A 302 -3.31 17.90 5.46
CA GLY A 302 -3.04 19.26 4.99
C GLY A 302 -4.19 19.82 4.14
N ASN A 303 -4.18 21.13 3.95
CA ASN A 303 -5.13 21.82 3.09
C ASN A 303 -4.69 21.74 1.61
N LEU A 304 -5.52 21.15 0.75
CA LEU A 304 -5.22 21.01 -0.68
C LEU A 304 -5.20 22.35 -1.42
N ASP A 305 -6.12 23.27 -1.11
CA ASP A 305 -6.20 24.57 -1.77
C ASP A 305 -4.95 25.41 -1.48
N GLN A 306 -4.43 25.35 -0.25
CA GLN A 306 -3.16 25.99 0.10
C GLN A 306 -1.98 25.38 -0.67
N LEU A 307 -1.98 24.06 -0.87
CA LEU A 307 -0.96 23.42 -1.69
C LEU A 307 -1.05 23.87 -3.15
N ILE A 308 -2.25 23.92 -3.73
CA ILE A 308 -2.49 24.37 -5.11
C ILE A 308 -2.02 25.82 -5.26
N ALA A 309 -2.41 26.71 -4.34
CA ALA A 309 -1.99 28.10 -4.34
C ALA A 309 -0.45 28.25 -4.28
N ARG A 310 0.23 27.37 -3.54
CA ARG A 310 1.70 27.37 -3.42
C ARG A 310 2.41 26.82 -4.65
N LEU A 311 1.88 25.75 -5.25
CA LEU A 311 2.49 25.13 -6.43
C LEU A 311 2.18 25.90 -7.72
N GLY A 312 1.01 26.54 -7.78
CA GLY A 312 0.37 26.97 -9.02
C GLY A 312 -0.36 25.83 -9.72
N GLU A 313 -1.44 26.17 -10.43
CA GLU A 313 -2.32 25.24 -11.14
C GLU A 313 -1.60 24.33 -12.13
N GLU A 314 -0.59 24.86 -12.83
CA GLU A 314 0.18 24.11 -13.82
C GLU A 314 0.96 22.96 -13.18
N ARG A 315 1.74 23.24 -12.12
CA ARG A 315 2.51 22.22 -11.41
C ARG A 315 1.61 21.23 -10.68
N TYR A 316 0.48 21.68 -10.16
CA TYR A 316 -0.50 20.76 -9.59
C TYR A 316 -1.05 19.80 -10.65
N ARG A 317 -1.35 20.30 -11.85
CA ARG A 317 -1.75 19.45 -12.99
C ARG A 317 -0.67 18.45 -13.37
N GLU A 318 0.61 18.84 -13.36
CA GLU A 318 1.72 17.91 -13.58
C GLU A 318 1.78 16.78 -12.54
N VAL A 319 1.49 17.08 -11.26
CA VAL A 319 1.36 16.07 -10.20
C VAL A 319 0.22 15.09 -10.51
N LEU A 320 -0.94 15.59 -10.95
CA LEU A 320 -2.07 14.73 -11.32
C LEU A 320 -1.73 13.87 -12.54
N THR A 321 -1.13 14.45 -13.58
CA THR A 321 -0.67 13.70 -14.77
C THR A 321 0.38 12.66 -14.41
N LEU A 322 1.28 12.93 -13.47
CA LEU A 322 2.23 11.94 -12.95
C LEU A 322 1.50 10.78 -12.26
N ALA A 323 0.48 11.05 -11.46
CA ALA A 323 -0.34 10.01 -10.84
C ALA A 323 -1.05 9.14 -11.89
N GLU A 324 -1.66 9.76 -12.90
CA GLU A 324 -2.35 9.07 -13.99
C GLU A 324 -1.39 8.17 -14.79
N ARG A 325 -0.19 8.68 -15.12
CA ARG A 325 0.85 7.88 -15.77
C ARG A 325 1.35 6.74 -14.88
N GLY A 326 1.47 6.97 -13.57
CA GLY A 326 1.81 5.92 -12.60
C GLY A 326 0.75 4.82 -12.55
N ALA A 327 -0.53 5.18 -12.53
CA ALA A 327 -1.63 4.20 -12.57
C ALA A 327 -1.64 3.40 -13.88
N ALA A 328 -1.29 4.02 -15.01
CA ALA A 328 -1.22 3.36 -16.31
C ALA A 328 -0.17 2.23 -16.39
N CYS A 329 0.79 2.17 -15.45
CA CYS A 329 1.73 1.05 -15.30
C CYS A 329 1.07 -0.25 -14.79
N PHE A 330 -0.23 -0.23 -14.47
CA PHE A 330 -1.00 -1.37 -13.95
C PHE A 330 -2.25 -1.62 -14.82
N PRO A 331 -2.08 -2.08 -16.07
CA PRO A 331 -3.18 -2.21 -17.02
C PRO A 331 -4.24 -3.19 -16.52
N GLY A 332 -5.52 -2.82 -16.67
CA GLY A 332 -6.66 -3.62 -16.22
C GLY A 332 -7.05 -3.42 -14.74
N ALA A 333 -6.30 -2.63 -13.96
CA ALA A 333 -6.78 -2.15 -12.68
C ALA A 333 -7.70 -0.93 -12.88
N LEU A 334 -8.90 -0.95 -12.31
CA LEU A 334 -9.83 0.20 -12.38
C LEU A 334 -9.27 1.41 -11.62
N TYR A 335 -8.54 1.16 -10.53
CA TYR A 335 -8.07 2.20 -9.64
C TYR A 335 -6.69 1.88 -9.07
N ALA A 336 -5.98 2.93 -8.65
CA ALA A 336 -4.75 2.84 -7.88
C ALA A 336 -4.62 4.07 -6.97
N GLY A 337 -4.11 3.87 -5.75
CA GLY A 337 -3.70 4.94 -4.85
C GLY A 337 -2.19 5.19 -4.95
N LEU A 338 -1.77 6.35 -5.44
CA LEU A 338 -0.37 6.67 -5.70
C LEU A 338 0.16 7.58 -4.59
N ASP A 339 1.26 7.19 -3.95
CA ASP A 339 2.02 8.09 -3.09
C ASP A 339 2.96 8.94 -3.95
N ILE A 340 2.81 10.25 -3.86
CA ILE A 340 3.66 11.22 -4.55
C ILE A 340 4.32 12.13 -3.52
N LEU A 341 5.63 12.29 -3.67
CA LEU A 341 6.40 13.27 -2.92
C LEU A 341 6.72 14.45 -3.83
N ILE A 342 6.64 15.65 -3.28
CA ILE A 342 7.20 16.84 -3.91
C ILE A 342 8.48 17.18 -3.15
N THR A 343 9.60 17.30 -3.85
CA THR A 343 10.88 17.61 -3.21
C THR A 343 10.94 19.09 -2.81
N THR A 344 11.92 19.46 -1.98
CA THR A 344 12.19 20.88 -1.68
C THR A 344 12.56 21.72 -2.91
N SER A 345 13.01 21.09 -4.00
CA SER A 345 13.25 21.74 -5.29
C SER A 345 11.99 21.84 -6.18
N GLY A 346 10.85 21.32 -5.72
CA GLY A 346 9.57 21.34 -6.45
C GLY A 346 9.35 20.16 -7.39
N GLN A 347 10.25 19.17 -7.42
CA GLN A 347 10.10 18.00 -8.30
C GLN A 347 9.10 17.00 -7.70
N ALA A 348 8.10 16.59 -8.47
CA ALA A 348 7.19 15.50 -8.11
C ALA A 348 7.81 14.13 -8.44
N VAL A 349 7.71 13.18 -7.51
CA VAL A 349 8.23 11.80 -7.65
C VAL A 349 7.23 10.78 -7.11
N LEU A 350 7.10 9.65 -7.78
CA LEU A 350 6.29 8.52 -7.32
C LEU A 350 7.05 7.69 -6.27
N LEU A 351 6.36 7.30 -5.20
CA LEU A 351 6.95 6.51 -4.10
C LEU A 351 6.41 5.08 -4.04
N GLU A 352 5.11 4.88 -4.26
CA GLU A 352 4.44 3.57 -4.23
C GLU A 352 3.05 3.65 -4.90
N ALA A 353 2.49 2.49 -5.22
CA ALA A 353 1.12 2.31 -5.67
C ALA A 353 0.36 1.38 -4.71
N ASN A 354 -0.95 1.59 -4.59
CA ASN A 354 -1.81 0.87 -3.65
C ASN A 354 -3.03 0.31 -4.39
N ALA A 355 -3.25 -1.00 -4.28
CA ALA A 355 -4.14 -1.74 -5.18
C ALA A 355 -5.64 -1.54 -4.97
N PHE A 356 -6.08 -1.06 -3.80
CA PHE A 356 -7.50 -1.10 -3.42
C PHE A 356 -8.25 0.23 -3.57
N GLY A 357 -7.70 1.17 -4.36
CA GLY A 357 -8.37 2.44 -4.71
C GLY A 357 -8.59 3.40 -3.54
N ASP A 358 -7.99 3.06 -2.39
CA ASP A 358 -8.09 3.75 -1.11
C ASP A 358 -9.48 4.11 -0.60
N TYR A 359 -9.52 4.39 0.70
CA TYR A 359 -10.66 4.95 1.36
C TYR A 359 -10.20 6.16 2.17
N HIS A 360 -10.63 7.34 1.74
CA HIS A 360 -10.33 8.59 2.42
C HIS A 360 -11.63 9.21 2.92
N ARG A 361 -11.85 9.17 4.24
CA ARG A 361 -12.98 9.87 4.86
C ARG A 361 -12.97 11.34 4.44
N GLN A 362 -14.10 11.94 4.09
CA GLN A 362 -14.23 13.39 3.86
C GLN A 362 -13.28 13.98 2.78
N VAL A 363 -12.76 13.17 1.86
CA VAL A 363 -12.11 13.67 0.64
C VAL A 363 -13.06 13.35 -0.50
N LEU A 364 -13.51 14.39 -1.21
CA LEU A 364 -14.52 14.25 -2.26
C LEU A 364 -13.96 14.73 -3.60
N TYR A 365 -14.37 14.05 -4.65
CA TYR A 365 -14.20 14.48 -6.04
C TYR A 365 -15.59 14.72 -6.63
N ARG A 366 -15.88 15.98 -7.01
CA ARG A 366 -17.21 16.35 -7.56
C ARG A 366 -18.38 15.94 -6.65
N GLY A 367 -18.19 16.04 -5.33
CA GLY A 367 -19.18 15.64 -4.32
C GLY A 367 -19.28 14.14 -4.06
N LEU A 368 -18.51 13.31 -4.77
CA LEU A 368 -18.48 11.86 -4.61
C LEU A 368 -17.26 11.43 -3.80
N ASP A 369 -17.40 10.38 -2.99
CA ASP A 369 -16.24 9.71 -2.38
C ASP A 369 -15.57 8.72 -3.35
N THR A 370 -14.51 8.06 -2.87
CA THR A 370 -13.73 7.11 -3.67
C THR A 370 -14.59 5.95 -4.19
N TYR A 371 -15.47 5.37 -3.36
CA TYR A 371 -16.31 4.26 -3.79
C TYR A 371 -17.37 4.68 -4.81
N ALA A 372 -18.06 5.81 -4.58
CA ALA A 372 -19.07 6.30 -5.51
C ALA A 372 -18.45 6.63 -6.87
N THR A 373 -17.26 7.23 -6.88
CA THR A 373 -16.51 7.52 -8.10
C THR A 373 -16.10 6.25 -8.85
N GLN A 374 -15.67 5.20 -8.14
CA GLN A 374 -15.33 3.90 -8.73
C GLN A 374 -16.56 3.20 -9.31
N LEU A 375 -17.71 3.26 -8.63
CA LEU A 375 -18.95 2.69 -9.13
C LEU A 375 -19.47 3.45 -10.36
N LEU A 376 -19.36 4.78 -10.39
CA LEU A 376 -19.69 5.58 -11.58
C LEU A 376 -18.81 5.21 -12.78
N ALA A 377 -17.51 5.07 -12.56
CA ALA A 377 -16.57 4.70 -13.62
C ALA A 377 -16.85 3.31 -14.25
N LEU A 378 -17.58 2.42 -13.57
CA LEU A 378 -17.99 1.12 -14.11
C LEU A 378 -19.26 1.18 -14.97
N GLN A 379 -19.98 2.30 -14.94
CA GLN A 379 -21.24 2.48 -15.65
C GLN A 379 -21.14 3.37 -16.87
N GLU A 380 -20.15 4.25 -16.89
CA GLU A 380 -19.82 4.99 -18.10
C GLU A 380 -19.08 4.06 -19.07
N PRO A 381 -19.48 3.99 -20.36
CA PRO A 381 -18.70 3.29 -21.36
C PRO A 381 -17.29 3.92 -21.42
N LEU A 382 -16.25 3.07 -21.39
CA LEU A 382 -14.85 3.47 -21.50
C LEU A 382 -14.53 4.18 -22.82
#